data_AF-A0A257ND50-F1
#
_entry.id   AF-A0A257ND50-F1
#
_cell.length_a   1.000
_cell.length_b   1.000
_cell.length_c   1.000
_cell.angle_alpha   90.00
_cell.angle_beta   90.00
_cell.angle_gamma   90.00
#
_symmetry.space_group_name_H-M   'P 1'
#
loop_
_entity.id
_entity.type
_entity.pdbx_description
1 polymer ?
#
loop_
_entity_poly.entity_id
_entity_poly.type
_entity_poly.pdbx_seq_one_letter_code
_entity_poly.pdbx_strand_id
1 'polypeptide(L)'
;MGSFRLFAKNLLADFAVARFFDLLAEDIEFGCELILASPDSRLLDLLKPELRRKQPQIDRAFYICARLLDYSGPEIQGAKERALAEFERCENLYESMETGSLPIQDQLILDLECPLCKAVNRYEAKGVIISDDPDAAFLLNDEFPCASCGQDVEFGFTPMAKMMLSAKFLGSQINVKAGRQQNDQFKTIDYKVDGHVMPLSTGLATIRKHLAAKPDDGREWFRLGNLLSFLNRPKETIAAYRKALSNEPNAVDAKFALASFLTDYQQEGEAWVLLQKALERMSSWIFLLPYPNFSNDFTDLYNHLRRISGRNELPALHPSALAVSKKIGRNDSCPCGSGKKFKKCCGR
;
A
#
# COMPACT_ATOMS: atom_id res chain seq x y z
N MET A 1 -29.68 -31.00 40.81
CA MET A 1 -29.57 -30.09 39.63
C MET A 1 -28.40 -29.10 39.69
N GLY A 2 -27.93 -28.64 40.87
CA GLY A 2 -26.79 -27.71 40.96
C GLY A 2 -25.42 -28.29 40.57
N SER A 3 -25.10 -29.53 40.98
CA SER A 3 -23.81 -30.18 40.69
C SER A 3 -23.59 -30.45 39.19
N PHE A 4 -24.64 -30.85 38.45
CA PHE A 4 -24.55 -31.10 37.00
C PHE A 4 -24.32 -29.82 36.18
N ARG A 5 -24.89 -28.67 36.63
CA ARG A 5 -24.69 -27.36 35.98
C ARG A 5 -23.28 -26.81 36.18
N LEU A 6 -22.68 -27.01 37.36
CA LEU A 6 -21.28 -26.64 37.64
C LEU A 6 -20.31 -27.53 36.86
N PHE A 7 -20.58 -28.83 36.78
CA PHE A 7 -19.75 -29.78 36.03
C PHE A 7 -19.74 -29.49 34.52
N ALA A 8 -20.91 -29.19 33.93
CA ALA A 8 -21.05 -28.83 32.52
C ALA A 8 -20.39 -27.48 32.18
N LYS A 9 -20.46 -26.48 33.08
CA LYS A 9 -19.74 -25.20 32.91
C LYS A 9 -18.23 -25.39 32.87
N ASN A 10 -17.68 -26.19 33.78
CA ASN A 10 -16.23 -26.44 33.81
C ASN A 10 -15.77 -27.17 32.54
N LEU A 11 -16.54 -28.14 32.04
CA LEU A 11 -16.20 -28.86 30.80
C LEU A 11 -16.20 -27.94 29.57
N LEU A 12 -17.17 -27.02 29.49
CA LEU A 12 -17.25 -26.07 28.37
C LEU A 12 -16.13 -25.04 28.41
N ALA A 13 -15.83 -24.49 29.58
CA ALA A 13 -14.70 -23.58 29.76
C ALA A 13 -13.36 -24.28 29.43
N ASP A 14 -13.16 -25.51 29.90
CA ASP A 14 -11.95 -26.29 29.62
C ASP A 14 -11.81 -26.59 28.11
N PHE A 15 -12.92 -26.93 27.44
CA PHE A 15 -12.95 -27.09 25.99
C PHE A 15 -12.57 -25.78 25.27
N ALA A 16 -13.21 -24.67 25.63
CA ALA A 16 -12.96 -23.37 25.02
C ALA A 16 -11.52 -22.90 25.24
N VAL A 17 -10.95 -23.13 26.42
CA VAL A 17 -9.54 -22.80 26.74
C VAL A 17 -8.60 -23.67 25.89
N ALA A 18 -8.85 -24.98 25.83
CA ALA A 18 -8.00 -25.92 25.09
C ALA A 18 -8.03 -25.68 23.58
N ARG A 19 -9.15 -25.17 23.05
CA ARG A 19 -9.39 -24.96 21.61
C ARG A 19 -9.42 -23.49 21.21
N PHE A 20 -9.02 -22.58 22.09
CA PHE A 20 -9.19 -21.14 21.92
C PHE A 20 -8.71 -20.63 20.55
N PHE A 21 -7.49 -20.99 20.14
CA PHE A 21 -6.90 -20.54 18.88
C PHE A 21 -7.58 -21.17 17.66
N ASP A 22 -7.96 -22.44 17.74
CA ASP A 22 -8.67 -23.13 16.66
C ASP A 22 -10.04 -22.47 16.42
N LEU A 23 -10.78 -22.20 17.51
CA LEU A 23 -12.11 -21.57 17.47
C LEU A 23 -12.06 -20.20 16.81
N LEU A 24 -11.13 -19.34 17.22
CA LEU A 24 -10.98 -17.99 16.64
C LEU A 24 -10.40 -18.00 15.21
N ALA A 25 -9.70 -19.07 14.81
CA ALA A 25 -9.17 -19.21 13.46
C ALA A 25 -10.24 -19.69 12.48
N GLU A 26 -11.13 -20.59 12.92
CA GLU A 26 -12.24 -21.09 12.11
C GLU A 26 -13.35 -20.03 11.93
N ASP A 27 -13.84 -19.47 13.03
CA ASP A 27 -14.88 -18.46 13.02
C ASP A 27 -14.79 -17.58 14.27
N ILE A 28 -14.38 -16.33 14.08
CA ILE A 28 -14.20 -15.36 15.18
C ILE A 28 -15.52 -15.12 15.92
N GLU A 29 -16.64 -15.03 15.20
CA GLU A 29 -17.93 -14.73 15.78
C GLU A 29 -18.41 -15.89 16.64
N PHE A 30 -18.47 -17.09 16.07
CA PHE A 30 -18.89 -18.29 16.80
C PHE A 30 -17.94 -18.64 17.94
N GLY A 31 -16.63 -18.50 17.74
CA GLY A 31 -15.63 -18.68 18.78
C GLY A 31 -15.85 -17.73 19.96
N CYS A 32 -16.12 -16.46 19.68
CA CYS A 32 -16.46 -15.46 20.69
C CYS A 32 -17.77 -15.76 21.43
N GLU A 33 -18.80 -16.24 20.73
CA GLU A 33 -20.06 -16.67 21.34
C GLU A 33 -19.86 -17.85 22.30
N LEU A 34 -19.04 -18.83 21.92
CA LEU A 34 -18.73 -19.97 22.77
C LEU A 34 -18.00 -19.55 24.04
N ILE A 35 -17.07 -18.60 23.94
CA ILE A 35 -16.37 -18.01 25.10
C ILE A 35 -17.38 -17.32 26.03
N LEU A 36 -18.30 -16.54 25.46
CA LEU A 36 -19.34 -15.84 26.22
C LEU A 36 -20.34 -16.78 26.90
N ALA A 37 -20.57 -17.98 26.34
CA ALA A 37 -21.42 -18.99 26.94
C ALA A 37 -20.86 -19.55 28.26
N SER A 38 -19.55 -19.46 28.48
CA SER A 38 -18.89 -19.88 29.72
C SER A 38 -17.72 -18.97 30.11
N PRO A 39 -17.98 -17.76 30.63
CA PRO A 39 -16.93 -16.82 31.04
C PRO A 39 -16.01 -17.43 32.09
N ASP A 40 -14.70 -17.38 31.83
CA ASP A 40 -13.63 -17.95 32.67
C ASP A 40 -12.42 -16.99 32.62
N SER A 41 -11.71 -16.82 33.73
CA SER A 41 -10.57 -15.90 33.79
C SER A 41 -9.44 -16.31 32.84
N ARG A 42 -9.25 -17.61 32.60
CA ARG A 42 -8.26 -18.12 31.64
C ARG A 42 -8.58 -17.69 30.22
N LEU A 43 -9.87 -17.68 29.85
CA LEU A 43 -10.31 -17.20 28.54
C LEU A 43 -10.12 -15.68 28.40
N LEU A 44 -10.30 -14.94 29.50
CA LEU A 44 -10.02 -13.50 29.52
C LEU A 44 -8.53 -13.21 29.26
N ASP A 45 -7.63 -13.97 29.89
CA ASP A 45 -6.19 -13.87 29.68
C ASP A 45 -5.80 -14.22 28.24
N LEU A 46 -6.50 -15.16 27.60
CA LEU A 46 -6.31 -15.53 26.19
C LEU A 46 -6.89 -14.50 25.21
N LEU A 47 -8.03 -13.89 25.53
CA LEU A 47 -8.65 -12.82 24.71
C LEU A 47 -7.84 -11.53 24.73
N LYS A 48 -7.20 -11.22 25.86
CA LYS A 48 -6.51 -9.95 26.07
C LYS A 48 -5.44 -9.64 24.99
N PRO A 49 -4.50 -10.55 24.66
CA PRO A 49 -3.56 -10.35 23.55
C PRO A 49 -4.24 -10.15 22.20
N GLU A 50 -5.42 -10.75 21.98
CA GLU A 50 -6.15 -10.72 20.71
C GLU A 50 -6.86 -9.39 20.44
N LEU A 51 -7.02 -8.53 21.46
CA LEU A 51 -7.54 -7.15 21.30
C LEU A 51 -6.71 -6.32 20.32
N ARG A 52 -5.43 -6.67 20.10
CA ARG A 52 -4.58 -6.04 19.07
C ARG A 52 -5.19 -6.12 17.67
N ARG A 53 -6.04 -7.12 17.43
CA ARG A 53 -6.72 -7.36 16.15
C ARG A 53 -7.88 -6.40 15.91
N LYS A 54 -8.34 -5.67 16.94
CA LYS A 54 -9.44 -4.69 16.89
C LYS A 54 -10.70 -5.23 16.18
N GLN A 55 -11.01 -6.51 16.41
CA GLN A 55 -12.20 -7.14 15.85
C GLN A 55 -13.38 -6.88 16.79
N PRO A 56 -14.50 -6.31 16.31
CA PRO A 56 -15.65 -5.98 17.16
C PRO A 56 -16.15 -7.15 18.00
N GLN A 57 -16.12 -8.37 17.47
CA GLN A 57 -16.54 -9.59 18.15
C GLN A 57 -15.63 -9.92 19.34
N ILE A 58 -14.31 -9.80 19.16
CA ILE A 58 -13.30 -10.04 20.21
C ILE A 58 -13.39 -8.95 21.27
N ASP A 59 -13.48 -7.68 20.84
CA ASP A 59 -13.64 -6.53 21.74
C ASP A 59 -14.91 -6.67 22.60
N ARG A 60 -16.03 -7.07 22.00
CA ARG A 60 -17.30 -7.34 22.69
C ARG A 60 -17.16 -8.52 23.66
N ALA A 61 -16.59 -9.63 23.22
CA ALA A 61 -16.41 -10.83 24.04
C ALA A 61 -15.56 -10.54 25.27
N PHE A 62 -14.43 -9.85 25.08
CA PHE A 62 -13.56 -9.43 26.16
C PHE A 62 -14.26 -8.47 27.12
N TYR A 63 -14.94 -7.44 26.61
CA TYR A 63 -15.61 -6.46 27.45
C TYR A 63 -16.69 -7.09 28.34
N ILE A 64 -17.52 -7.97 27.78
CA ILE A 64 -18.56 -8.67 28.54
C ILE A 64 -17.94 -9.63 29.57
N CYS A 65 -16.95 -10.44 29.17
CA CYS A 65 -16.27 -11.35 30.09
C CYS A 65 -15.60 -10.59 31.24
N ALA A 66 -14.92 -9.47 30.95
CA ALA A 66 -14.29 -8.63 31.96
C ALA A 66 -15.32 -8.14 32.99
N ARG A 67 -16.50 -7.71 32.54
CA ARG A 67 -17.59 -7.27 33.43
C ARG A 67 -18.18 -8.40 34.26
N LEU A 68 -18.34 -9.60 33.69
CA LEU A 68 -18.89 -10.76 34.40
C LEU A 68 -17.92 -11.35 35.43
N LEU A 69 -16.61 -11.13 35.25
CA LEU A 69 -15.54 -11.62 36.10
C LEU A 69 -14.94 -10.53 37.00
N ASP A 70 -15.57 -9.35 37.05
CA ASP A 70 -15.13 -8.17 37.82
C ASP A 70 -13.67 -7.74 37.55
N TYR A 71 -13.16 -7.99 36.33
CA TYR A 71 -11.85 -7.53 35.89
C TYR A 71 -11.88 -6.02 35.64
N SER A 72 -10.81 -5.32 36.07
CA SER A 72 -10.69 -3.85 36.02
C SER A 72 -9.36 -3.38 35.39
N GLY A 73 -8.91 -4.04 34.32
CA GLY A 73 -7.67 -3.67 33.63
C GLY A 73 -7.81 -2.48 32.66
N PRO A 74 -6.68 -1.88 32.24
CA PRO A 74 -6.67 -0.70 31.37
C PRO A 74 -7.20 -0.95 29.95
N GLU A 75 -7.22 -2.21 29.50
CA GLU A 75 -7.65 -2.58 28.15
C GLU A 75 -9.17 -2.43 27.93
N ILE A 76 -9.95 -2.43 29.02
CA ILE A 76 -11.42 -2.44 29.01
C ILE A 76 -11.98 -1.24 28.25
N GLN A 77 -11.44 -0.04 28.48
CA GLN A 77 -12.00 1.17 27.89
C GLN A 77 -11.88 1.16 26.35
N GLY A 78 -10.70 0.77 25.83
CA GLY A 78 -10.51 0.67 24.39
C GLY A 78 -11.34 -0.45 23.74
N ALA A 79 -11.50 -1.59 24.42
CA ALA A 79 -12.37 -2.67 23.96
C ALA A 79 -13.85 -2.24 23.94
N LYS A 80 -14.30 -1.53 24.99
CA LYS A 80 -15.64 -0.97 25.07
C LYS A 80 -15.93 -0.01 23.92
N GLU A 81 -15.06 0.97 23.68
CA GLU A 81 -15.23 1.96 22.62
C GLU A 81 -15.38 1.29 21.24
N ARG A 82 -14.52 0.33 20.92
CA ARG A 82 -14.59 -0.40 19.65
C ARG A 82 -15.81 -1.30 19.54
N ALA A 83 -16.18 -1.98 20.62
CA ALA A 83 -17.38 -2.82 20.65
C ALA A 83 -18.66 -1.98 20.47
N LEU A 84 -18.68 -0.75 21.00
CA LEU A 84 -19.83 0.17 20.88
C LEU A 84 -19.93 0.85 19.51
N ALA A 85 -18.80 1.12 18.84
CA ALA A 85 -18.80 1.72 17.50
C ALA A 85 -19.60 0.91 16.45
N GLU A 86 -19.69 -0.41 16.61
CA GLU A 86 -20.53 -1.25 15.73
C GLU A 86 -22.03 -0.97 15.91
N PHE A 87 -22.48 -0.63 17.12
CA PHE A 87 -23.88 -0.27 17.37
C PHE A 87 -24.25 1.06 16.73
N GLU A 88 -23.36 2.06 16.78
CA GLU A 88 -23.55 3.35 16.09
C GLU A 88 -23.70 3.14 14.57
N ARG A 89 -22.97 2.19 13.98
CA ARG A 89 -23.13 1.81 12.57
C ARG A 89 -24.52 1.23 12.28
N CYS A 90 -25.03 0.37 13.17
CA CYS A 90 -26.39 -0.17 13.04
C CYS A 90 -27.46 0.92 13.14
N GLU A 91 -27.28 1.91 14.01
CA GLU A 91 -28.19 3.06 14.10
C GLU A 91 -28.21 3.88 12.81
N ASN A 92 -27.05 4.15 12.20
CA ASN A 92 -26.98 4.85 10.91
C ASN A 92 -27.68 4.05 9.79
N LEU A 93 -27.55 2.71 9.81
CA LEU A 93 -28.25 1.86 8.85
C LEU A 93 -29.76 1.90 9.06
N TYR A 94 -30.21 1.87 10.31
CA TYR A 94 -31.62 2.01 10.67
C TYR A 94 -32.20 3.35 10.17
N GLU A 95 -31.51 4.46 10.41
CA GLU A 95 -31.93 5.77 9.89
C GLU A 95 -32.00 5.79 8.36
N SER A 96 -31.04 5.16 7.68
CA SER A 96 -31.05 5.03 6.22
C SER A 96 -32.28 4.25 5.73
N MET A 97 -32.67 3.19 6.45
CA MET A 97 -33.88 2.42 6.15
C MET A 97 -35.15 3.25 6.32
N GLU A 98 -35.28 3.99 7.43
CA GLU A 98 -36.44 4.85 7.71
C GLU A 98 -36.58 5.99 6.69
N THR A 99 -35.46 6.56 6.27
CA THR A 99 -35.42 7.70 5.33
C THR A 99 -35.42 7.28 3.86
N GLY A 100 -35.21 5.99 3.56
CA GLY A 100 -35.02 5.50 2.19
C GLY A 100 -33.75 6.03 1.52
N SER A 101 -32.75 6.42 2.31
CA SER A 101 -31.46 6.91 1.81
C SER A 101 -30.43 5.79 1.71
N LEU A 102 -29.44 5.96 0.83
CA LEU A 102 -28.30 5.05 0.82
C LEU A 102 -27.45 5.35 2.06
N PRO A 103 -27.03 4.33 2.81
CA PRO A 103 -26.18 4.54 3.97
C PRO A 103 -24.87 5.18 3.54
N ILE A 104 -24.49 6.24 4.24
CA ILE A 104 -23.19 6.88 4.09
C ILE A 104 -22.16 5.87 4.62
N GLN A 105 -21.39 5.27 3.71
CA GLN A 105 -20.30 4.38 4.08
C GLN A 105 -18.97 5.00 3.66
N ASP A 106 -18.53 5.98 4.44
CA ASP A 106 -17.24 6.65 4.25
C ASP A 106 -16.06 5.75 4.61
N GLN A 107 -16.30 4.58 5.20
CA GLN A 107 -15.28 3.60 5.53
C GLN A 107 -15.24 2.45 4.53
N LEU A 108 -14.03 2.05 4.14
CA LEU A 108 -13.76 0.86 3.35
C LEU A 108 -13.25 -0.24 4.28
N ILE A 109 -14.18 -1.00 4.85
CA ILE A 109 -13.89 -2.11 5.75
C ILE A 109 -13.72 -3.39 4.94
N LEU A 110 -12.55 -4.00 5.00
CA LEU A 110 -12.19 -5.19 4.23
C LEU A 110 -11.74 -6.32 5.15
N ASP A 111 -12.29 -7.51 4.92
CA ASP A 111 -11.77 -8.74 5.51
C ASP A 111 -10.62 -9.26 4.62
N LEU A 112 -9.40 -9.13 5.12
CA LEU A 112 -8.17 -9.42 4.40
C LEU A 112 -7.45 -10.63 5.03
N GLU A 113 -6.97 -11.53 4.18
CA GLU A 113 -6.23 -12.72 4.57
C GLU A 113 -4.72 -12.45 4.55
N CYS A 114 -4.04 -12.77 5.66
CA CYS A 114 -2.59 -12.76 5.70
C CYS A 114 -2.03 -14.03 5.00
N PRO A 115 -1.20 -13.90 3.95
CA PRO A 115 -0.68 -15.08 3.27
C PRO A 115 0.27 -15.93 4.14
N LEU A 116 0.88 -15.32 5.17
CA LEU A 116 1.85 -15.99 6.05
C LEU A 116 1.18 -16.77 7.18
N CYS A 117 0.35 -16.12 8.00
CA CYS A 117 -0.30 -16.77 9.15
C CYS A 117 -1.71 -17.28 8.87
N LYS A 118 -2.25 -17.04 7.67
CA LYS A 118 -3.60 -17.43 7.23
C LYS A 118 -4.75 -16.80 8.00
N ALA A 119 -4.47 -15.96 8.98
CA ALA A 119 -5.49 -15.24 9.72
C ALA A 119 -6.22 -14.25 8.79
N VAL A 120 -7.54 -14.31 8.82
CA VAL A 120 -8.42 -13.28 8.26
C VAL A 120 -8.70 -12.26 9.36
N ASN A 121 -8.50 -10.99 9.05
CA ASN A 121 -8.84 -9.90 9.94
C ASN A 121 -9.57 -8.81 9.15
N ARG A 122 -10.44 -8.10 9.86
CA ARG A 122 -11.11 -6.90 9.37
C ARG A 122 -10.19 -5.68 9.49
N TYR A 123 -10.00 -4.94 8.41
CA TYR A 123 -9.21 -3.71 8.35
C TYR A 123 -10.03 -2.57 7.75
N GLU A 124 -9.80 -1.36 8.23
CA GLU A 124 -10.22 -0.14 7.56
C GLU A 124 -9.11 0.28 6.59
N ALA A 125 -9.38 0.16 5.29
CA ALA A 125 -8.42 0.52 4.25
C ALA A 125 -8.68 1.93 3.73
N LYS A 126 -7.62 2.67 3.41
CA LYS A 126 -7.76 3.99 2.77
C LYS A 126 -8.27 3.92 1.34
N GLY A 127 -7.96 2.84 0.62
CA GLY A 127 -8.44 2.67 -0.75
C GLY A 127 -7.93 1.44 -1.46
N VAL A 128 -8.50 1.19 -2.62
CA VAL A 128 -8.21 0.05 -3.49
C VAL A 128 -8.04 0.56 -4.91
N ILE A 129 -7.03 0.01 -5.60
CA ILE A 129 -6.87 0.17 -7.03
C ILE A 129 -7.64 -0.95 -7.72
N ILE A 130 -8.50 -0.53 -8.63
CA ILE A 130 -9.42 -1.38 -9.38
C ILE A 130 -9.27 -1.09 -10.88
N SER A 131 -9.64 -2.06 -11.70
CA SER A 131 -9.71 -1.92 -13.14
C SER A 131 -11.08 -2.37 -13.66
N ASP A 132 -11.44 -1.89 -14.85
CA ASP A 132 -12.61 -2.35 -15.59
C ASP A 132 -12.38 -3.72 -16.25
N ASP A 133 -11.14 -4.19 -16.28
CA ASP A 133 -10.78 -5.56 -16.69
C ASP A 133 -11.20 -6.55 -15.59
N PRO A 134 -12.14 -7.48 -15.86
CA PRO A 134 -12.63 -8.42 -14.85
C PRO A 134 -11.58 -9.43 -14.38
N ASP A 135 -10.52 -9.65 -15.17
CA ASP A 135 -9.43 -10.57 -14.85
C ASP A 135 -8.31 -9.87 -14.04
N ALA A 136 -8.36 -8.54 -13.93
CA ALA A 136 -7.39 -7.77 -13.16
C ALA A 136 -7.63 -7.93 -11.65
N ALA A 137 -6.55 -8.22 -10.92
CA ALA A 137 -6.62 -8.29 -9.46
C ALA A 137 -6.83 -6.90 -8.84
N PHE A 138 -7.60 -6.84 -7.75
CA PHE A 138 -7.63 -5.69 -6.85
C PHE A 138 -6.27 -5.52 -6.17
N LEU A 139 -5.85 -4.26 -5.97
CA LEU A 139 -4.65 -3.94 -5.20
C LEU A 139 -5.02 -3.03 -4.03
N LEU A 140 -4.49 -3.35 -2.85
CA LEU A 140 -4.66 -2.50 -1.68
C LEU A 140 -3.76 -1.25 -1.79
N ASN A 141 -4.35 -0.06 -1.80
CA ASN A 141 -3.60 1.21 -1.82
C ASN A 141 -3.34 1.74 -0.40
N ASP A 142 -2.89 0.87 0.49
CA ASP A 142 -2.57 1.17 1.88
C ASP A 142 -1.52 0.20 2.42
N GLU A 143 -0.72 0.62 3.40
CA GLU A 143 0.35 -0.19 3.98
C GLU A 143 0.19 -0.28 5.51
N PHE A 144 0.02 -1.52 6.01
CA PHE A 144 -0.04 -1.83 7.43
C PHE A 144 0.36 -3.30 7.67
N PRO A 145 0.91 -3.64 8.84
CA PRO A 145 1.27 -5.01 9.17
C PRO A 145 0.02 -5.84 9.48
N CYS A 146 0.14 -7.16 9.34
CA CYS A 146 -0.89 -8.10 9.76
C CYS A 146 -1.22 -7.95 11.25
N ALA A 147 -2.50 -7.77 11.59
CA ALA A 147 -2.93 -7.59 12.97
C ALA A 147 -2.68 -8.82 13.86
N SER A 148 -2.59 -10.01 13.25
CA SER A 148 -2.33 -11.26 13.98
C SER A 148 -0.84 -11.51 14.21
N CYS A 149 -0.01 -11.47 13.16
CA CYS A 149 1.42 -11.83 13.24
C CYS A 149 2.42 -10.66 13.20
N GLY A 150 1.95 -9.43 12.95
CA GLY A 150 2.77 -8.23 12.91
C GLY A 150 3.67 -8.09 11.69
N GLN A 151 3.60 -9.00 10.72
CA GLN A 151 4.44 -8.95 9.51
C GLN A 151 3.82 -8.05 8.43
N ASP A 152 4.67 -7.32 7.71
CA ASP A 152 4.27 -6.61 6.49
C ASP A 152 4.06 -7.63 5.37
N VAL A 153 2.86 -7.64 4.78
CA VAL A 153 2.45 -8.64 3.79
C VAL A 153 1.60 -8.03 2.69
N GLU A 154 1.61 -8.65 1.52
CA GLU A 154 0.62 -8.40 0.48
C GLU A 154 -0.63 -9.23 0.78
N PHE A 155 -1.64 -8.58 1.35
CA PHE A 155 -2.87 -9.25 1.76
C PHE A 155 -3.65 -9.85 0.58
N GLY A 156 -4.21 -11.03 0.81
CA GLY A 156 -5.24 -11.60 -0.06
C GLY A 156 -6.59 -10.98 0.25
N PHE A 157 -7.37 -10.66 -0.79
CA PHE A 157 -8.78 -10.31 -0.63
C PHE A 157 -9.61 -11.58 -0.50
N THR A 158 -10.37 -11.69 0.58
CA THR A 158 -11.35 -12.78 0.75
C THR A 158 -12.45 -12.69 -0.33
N PRO A 159 -13.18 -13.78 -0.62
CA PRO A 159 -14.32 -13.73 -1.54
C PRO A 159 -15.36 -12.68 -1.16
N MET A 160 -15.63 -12.53 0.15
CA MET A 160 -16.53 -11.50 0.69
C MET A 160 -16.00 -10.09 0.42
N ALA A 161 -14.70 -9.85 0.66
CA ALA A 161 -14.09 -8.56 0.36
C ALA A 161 -14.17 -8.21 -1.13
N LYS A 162 -13.90 -9.17 -2.02
CA LYS A 162 -14.04 -8.97 -3.48
C LYS A 162 -15.48 -8.62 -3.87
N MET A 163 -16.47 -9.35 -3.35
CA MET A 163 -17.88 -9.09 -3.63
C MET A 163 -18.29 -7.69 -3.14
N MET A 164 -17.88 -7.32 -1.93
CA MET A 164 -18.16 -6.00 -1.36
C MET A 164 -17.49 -4.87 -2.16
N LEU A 165 -16.24 -5.05 -2.59
CA LEU A 165 -15.55 -4.11 -3.47
C LEU A 165 -16.26 -3.93 -4.80
N SER A 166 -16.66 -5.03 -5.45
CA SER A 166 -17.43 -4.98 -6.70
C SER A 166 -18.75 -4.22 -6.51
N ALA A 167 -19.49 -4.49 -5.43
CA ALA A 167 -20.75 -3.81 -5.12
C ALA A 167 -20.55 -2.31 -4.87
N LYS A 168 -19.56 -1.94 -4.03
CA LYS A 168 -19.23 -0.54 -3.74
C LYS A 168 -18.76 0.21 -4.97
N PHE A 169 -17.91 -0.40 -5.79
CA PHE A 169 -17.44 0.21 -7.03
C PHE A 169 -18.59 0.45 -8.01
N LEU A 170 -19.43 -0.55 -8.28
CA LEU A 170 -20.61 -0.39 -9.13
C LEU A 170 -21.57 0.69 -8.60
N GLY A 171 -21.81 0.71 -7.29
CA GLY A 171 -22.62 1.76 -6.64
C GLY A 171 -22.01 3.16 -6.81
N SER A 172 -20.68 3.29 -6.70
CA SER A 172 -19.98 4.57 -6.89
C SER A 172 -20.13 5.12 -8.31
N GLN A 173 -20.10 4.25 -9.33
CA GLN A 173 -20.27 4.64 -10.73
C GLN A 173 -21.67 5.21 -11.02
N ILE A 174 -22.69 4.72 -10.31
CA ILE A 174 -24.07 5.24 -10.40
C ILE A 174 -24.13 6.66 -9.80
N ASN A 175 -23.46 6.89 -8.67
CA ASN A 175 -23.42 8.20 -8.00
C ASN A 175 -22.67 9.25 -8.82
N VAL A 176 -21.55 8.90 -9.47
CA VAL A 176 -20.80 9.81 -10.35
C VAL A 176 -21.67 10.26 -11.53
N LYS A 177 -22.41 9.35 -12.16
CA LYS A 177 -23.36 9.69 -13.24
C LYS A 177 -24.50 10.61 -12.78
N ALA A 178 -24.82 10.59 -11.49
CA ALA A 178 -25.81 11.49 -10.87
C ALA A 178 -25.21 12.82 -10.39
N GLY A 179 -23.95 13.12 -10.71
CA GLY A 179 -23.28 14.38 -10.34
C GLY A 179 -22.85 14.46 -8.86
N ARG A 180 -22.81 13.34 -8.15
CA ARG A 180 -22.32 13.26 -6.76
C ARG A 180 -20.80 13.03 -6.75
N GLN A 181 -20.13 13.49 -5.69
CA GLN A 181 -18.67 13.41 -5.55
C GLN A 181 -18.12 12.00 -5.76
N GLN A 182 -16.98 11.91 -6.43
CA GLN A 182 -16.23 10.67 -6.64
C GLN A 182 -15.74 10.14 -5.29
N ASN A 183 -15.88 8.84 -5.06
CA ASN A 183 -15.34 8.21 -3.84
C ASN A 183 -13.82 8.08 -3.98
N ASP A 184 -13.06 8.83 -3.18
CA ASP A 184 -11.58 8.85 -3.18
C ASP A 184 -10.93 7.49 -2.81
N GLN A 185 -11.73 6.54 -2.32
CA GLN A 185 -11.30 5.20 -1.95
C GLN A 185 -11.03 4.28 -3.15
N PHE A 186 -11.60 4.58 -4.33
CA PHE A 186 -11.40 3.76 -5.54
C PHE A 186 -10.58 4.53 -6.56
N LYS A 187 -9.46 3.93 -6.99
CA LYS A 187 -8.58 4.50 -8.01
C LYS A 187 -8.45 3.55 -9.19
N THR A 188 -8.52 4.11 -10.39
CA THR A 188 -8.18 3.38 -11.63
C THR A 188 -6.83 3.89 -12.11
N ILE A 189 -5.84 3.00 -12.19
CA ILE A 189 -4.50 3.33 -12.64
C ILE A 189 -4.12 2.40 -13.79
N ASP A 190 -3.90 3.00 -14.95
CA ASP A 190 -3.42 2.31 -16.14
C ASP A 190 -1.89 2.33 -16.19
N TYR A 191 -1.29 1.15 -16.35
CA TYR A 191 0.13 1.01 -16.60
C TYR A 191 0.41 0.99 -18.10
N LYS A 192 1.27 1.90 -18.56
CA LYS A 192 1.68 2.00 -19.97
C LYS A 192 3.11 1.50 -20.14
N VAL A 193 3.30 0.47 -20.96
CA VAL A 193 4.62 -0.10 -21.25
C VAL A 193 4.75 -0.37 -22.74
N ASP A 194 5.77 0.22 -23.37
CA ASP A 194 6.10 0.02 -24.79
C ASP A 194 4.90 0.21 -25.75
N GLY A 195 4.01 1.15 -25.41
CA GLY A 195 2.80 1.48 -26.19
C GLY A 195 1.54 0.68 -25.82
N HIS A 196 1.68 -0.35 -24.98
CA HIS A 196 0.57 -1.13 -24.46
C HIS A 196 0.05 -0.54 -23.15
N VAL A 197 -1.27 -0.46 -23.01
CA VAL A 197 -1.96 -0.05 -21.79
C VAL A 197 -2.54 -1.30 -21.13
N MET A 198 -2.29 -1.48 -19.83
CA MET A 198 -2.84 -2.59 -19.06
C MET A 198 -3.14 -2.16 -17.62
N PRO A 199 -3.97 -2.92 -16.88
CA PRO A 199 -4.19 -2.67 -15.46
C PRO A 199 -2.89 -2.71 -14.66
N LEU A 200 -2.76 -1.87 -13.63
CA LEU A 200 -1.57 -1.85 -12.76
C LEU A 200 -1.24 -3.22 -12.16
N SER A 201 -2.27 -3.99 -11.77
CA SER A 201 -2.11 -5.35 -11.22
C SER A 201 -1.54 -6.33 -12.23
N THR A 202 -2.00 -6.27 -13.48
CA THR A 202 -1.45 -7.05 -14.60
C THR A 202 0.00 -6.67 -14.87
N GLY A 203 0.33 -5.37 -14.83
CA GLY A 203 1.71 -4.88 -14.94
C GLY A 203 2.63 -5.45 -13.85
N LEU A 204 2.20 -5.37 -12.59
CA LEU A 204 2.95 -5.93 -11.45
C LEU A 204 3.17 -7.44 -11.59
N ALA A 205 2.12 -8.20 -11.92
CA ALA A 205 2.21 -9.64 -12.09
C ALA A 205 3.18 -10.01 -13.23
N THR A 206 3.14 -9.27 -14.34
CA THR A 206 4.01 -9.48 -15.51
C THR A 206 5.48 -9.23 -15.15
N ILE A 207 5.78 -8.09 -14.51
CA ILE A 207 7.15 -7.73 -14.11
C ILE A 207 7.68 -8.73 -13.08
N ARG A 208 6.89 -9.09 -12.06
CA ARG A 208 7.28 -10.08 -11.04
C ARG A 208 7.60 -11.44 -11.67
N LYS A 209 6.77 -11.89 -12.63
CA LYS A 209 7.02 -13.14 -13.37
C LYS A 209 8.31 -13.07 -14.19
N HIS A 210 8.60 -11.94 -14.83
CA HIS A 210 9.85 -11.75 -15.57
C HIS A 210 11.06 -11.80 -14.63
N LEU A 211 11.02 -11.07 -13.52
CA LEU A 211 12.11 -11.02 -12.54
C LEU A 211 12.34 -12.36 -11.84
N ALA A 212 11.32 -13.20 -11.70
CA ALA A 212 11.49 -14.58 -11.22
C ALA A 212 12.34 -15.43 -12.18
N ALA A 213 12.30 -15.15 -13.49
CA ALA A 213 13.12 -15.82 -14.49
C ALA A 213 14.48 -15.13 -14.72
N LYS A 214 14.53 -13.79 -14.60
CA LYS A 214 15.71 -12.95 -14.85
C LYS A 214 15.88 -11.92 -13.72
N PRO A 215 16.44 -12.34 -12.57
CA PRO A 215 16.56 -11.48 -11.39
C PRO A 215 17.64 -10.38 -11.53
N ASP A 216 18.46 -10.43 -12.57
CA ASP A 216 19.51 -9.47 -12.89
C ASP A 216 19.06 -8.35 -13.85
N ASP A 217 17.80 -8.34 -14.29
CA ASP A 217 17.27 -7.30 -15.18
C ASP A 217 17.02 -5.97 -14.44
N GLY A 218 18.01 -5.09 -14.47
CA GLY A 218 17.94 -3.78 -13.80
C GLY A 218 16.80 -2.89 -14.31
N ARG A 219 16.45 -2.98 -15.60
CA ARG A 219 15.36 -2.21 -16.20
C ARG A 219 14.00 -2.63 -15.64
N GLU A 220 13.78 -3.93 -15.47
CA GLU A 220 12.53 -4.44 -14.91
C GLU A 220 12.41 -4.23 -13.40
N TRP A 221 13.53 -4.30 -12.66
CA TRP A 221 13.54 -3.85 -11.25
C TRP A 221 13.19 -2.37 -11.12
N PHE A 222 13.67 -1.53 -12.04
CA PHE A 222 13.32 -0.11 -12.05
C PHE A 222 11.84 0.11 -12.37
N ARG A 223 11.30 -0.60 -13.38
CA ARG A 223 9.86 -0.60 -13.67
C ARG A 223 9.06 -1.03 -12.44
N LEU A 224 9.42 -2.12 -11.77
CA LEU A 224 8.77 -2.59 -10.55
C LEU A 224 8.71 -1.49 -9.48
N GLY A 225 9.82 -0.80 -9.22
CA GLY A 225 9.85 0.31 -8.27
C GLY A 225 8.87 1.44 -8.61
N ASN A 226 8.77 1.81 -9.89
CA ASN A 226 7.79 2.82 -10.33
C ASN A 226 6.33 2.36 -10.15
N LEU A 227 6.02 1.07 -10.30
CA LEU A 227 4.66 0.59 -10.04
C LEU A 227 4.37 0.55 -8.53
N LEU A 228 5.33 0.12 -7.72
CA LEU A 228 5.21 0.07 -6.26
C LEU A 228 5.09 1.46 -5.63
N SER A 229 5.71 2.49 -6.23
CA SER A 229 5.55 3.86 -5.75
C SER A 229 4.10 4.35 -5.87
N PHE A 230 3.38 3.95 -6.93
CA PHE A 230 1.95 4.25 -7.06
C PHE A 230 1.07 3.55 -6.01
N LEU A 231 1.55 2.43 -5.45
CA LEU A 231 0.87 1.69 -4.37
C LEU A 231 1.18 2.21 -2.97
N ASN A 232 2.03 3.24 -2.84
CA ASN A 232 2.50 3.73 -1.55
C ASN A 232 3.13 2.60 -0.70
N ARG A 233 4.03 1.80 -1.30
CA ARG A 233 4.80 0.72 -0.65
C ARG A 233 6.27 1.10 -0.45
N PRO A 234 6.61 2.04 0.47
CA PRO A 234 7.95 2.60 0.59
C PRO A 234 9.07 1.58 0.73
N LYS A 235 8.88 0.55 1.56
CA LYS A 235 9.92 -0.47 1.78
C LYS A 235 10.22 -1.24 0.50
N GLU A 236 9.19 -1.69 -0.19
CA GLU A 236 9.33 -2.45 -1.45
C GLU A 236 9.83 -1.57 -2.59
N THR A 237 9.36 -0.32 -2.70
CA THR A 237 9.82 0.64 -3.70
C THR A 237 11.31 0.91 -3.58
N ILE A 238 11.79 1.22 -2.37
CA ILE A 238 13.22 1.47 -2.11
C ILE A 238 14.04 0.20 -2.41
N ALA A 239 13.55 -0.97 -2.00
CA ALA A 239 14.23 -2.24 -2.27
C ALA A 239 14.34 -2.52 -3.78
N ALA A 240 13.27 -2.29 -4.55
CA ALA A 240 13.24 -2.48 -5.99
C ALA A 240 14.21 -1.52 -6.71
N TYR A 241 14.22 -0.24 -6.35
CA TYR A 241 15.18 0.72 -6.90
C TYR A 241 16.62 0.39 -6.54
N ARG A 242 16.90 -0.02 -5.29
CA ARG A 242 18.24 -0.45 -4.89
C ARG A 242 18.69 -1.70 -5.65
N LYS A 243 17.79 -2.63 -5.95
CA LYS A 243 18.07 -3.79 -6.81
C LYS A 243 18.36 -3.37 -8.25
N ALA A 244 17.57 -2.46 -8.81
CA ALA A 244 17.83 -1.89 -10.14
C ALA A 244 19.25 -1.29 -10.21
N LEU A 245 19.64 -0.49 -9.21
CA LEU A 245 20.96 0.14 -9.14
C LEU A 245 22.11 -0.83 -8.81
N SER A 246 21.82 -1.98 -8.21
CA SER A 246 22.83 -3.02 -8.01
C SER A 246 23.19 -3.70 -9.33
N ASN A 247 22.19 -3.91 -10.19
CA ASN A 247 22.38 -4.52 -11.51
C ASN A 247 22.89 -3.49 -12.54
N GLU A 248 22.41 -2.25 -12.47
CA GLU A 248 22.74 -1.15 -13.39
C GLU A 248 23.23 0.10 -12.61
N PRO A 249 24.47 0.13 -12.10
CA PRO A 249 24.96 1.19 -11.20
C PRO A 249 25.04 2.58 -11.83
N ASN A 250 24.94 2.67 -13.15
CA ASN A 250 25.03 3.90 -13.92
C ASN A 250 23.66 4.43 -14.38
N ALA A 251 22.57 3.73 -14.05
CA ALA A 251 21.20 4.15 -14.35
C ALA A 251 20.85 5.44 -13.61
N VAL A 252 20.93 6.57 -14.31
CA VAL A 252 20.75 7.90 -13.69
C VAL A 252 19.29 8.17 -13.38
N ASP A 253 18.38 7.69 -14.22
CA ASP A 253 16.93 7.74 -14.02
C ASP A 253 16.50 6.95 -12.78
N ALA A 254 17.05 5.75 -12.57
CA ALA A 254 16.80 4.98 -11.35
C ALA A 254 17.37 5.65 -10.08
N LYS A 255 18.56 6.28 -10.16
CA LYS A 255 19.12 7.05 -9.03
C LYS A 255 18.25 8.26 -8.69
N PHE A 256 17.81 8.99 -9.71
CA PHE A 256 16.95 10.14 -9.55
C PHE A 256 15.61 9.73 -8.96
N ALA A 257 14.96 8.68 -9.47
CA ALA A 257 13.69 8.19 -8.96
C ALA A 257 13.80 7.77 -7.48
N LEU A 258 14.87 7.05 -7.11
CA LEU A 258 15.13 6.72 -5.71
C LEU A 258 15.35 7.96 -4.85
N ALA A 259 16.13 8.95 -5.32
CA ALA A 259 16.37 10.18 -4.58
C ALA A 259 15.09 11.02 -4.40
N SER A 260 14.26 11.12 -5.43
CA SER A 260 12.95 11.78 -5.37
C SER A 260 12.07 11.09 -4.34
N PHE A 261 11.95 9.77 -4.43
CA PHE A 261 11.14 8.99 -3.50
C PHE A 261 11.66 9.10 -2.06
N LEU A 262 12.97 9.05 -1.82
CA LEU A 262 13.54 9.27 -0.48
C LEU A 262 13.23 10.67 0.07
N THR A 263 13.18 11.68 -0.79
CA THR A 263 12.82 13.05 -0.40
C THR A 263 11.36 13.11 0.07
N ASP A 264 10.44 12.43 -0.62
CA ASP A 264 9.02 12.36 -0.23
C ASP A 264 8.82 11.71 1.16
N TYR A 265 9.74 10.83 1.57
CA TYR A 265 9.74 10.18 2.90
C TYR A 265 10.76 10.78 3.87
N GLN A 266 11.15 12.05 3.69
CA GLN A 266 11.99 12.82 4.62
C GLN A 266 13.37 12.18 4.90
N GLN A 267 13.95 11.56 3.87
CA GLN A 267 15.31 10.98 3.90
C GLN A 267 16.24 11.77 2.97
N GLU A 268 16.26 13.10 3.14
CA GLU A 268 16.93 14.03 2.22
C GLU A 268 18.45 13.87 2.22
N GLY A 269 19.03 13.42 3.34
CA GLY A 269 20.46 13.14 3.45
C GLY A 269 20.93 12.03 2.50
N GLU A 270 20.19 10.92 2.41
CA GLU A 270 20.50 9.82 1.49
C GLU A 270 20.24 10.24 0.04
N ALA A 271 19.12 10.92 -0.21
CA ALA A 271 18.77 11.47 -1.53
C ALA A 271 19.89 12.38 -2.08
N TRP A 272 20.42 13.27 -1.23
CA TRP A 272 21.52 14.16 -1.61
C TRP A 272 22.78 13.40 -2.02
N VAL A 273 23.19 12.39 -1.24
CA VAL A 273 24.37 11.58 -1.55
C VAL A 273 24.20 10.82 -2.87
N LEU A 274 22.99 10.34 -3.16
CA LEU A 274 22.68 9.67 -4.43
C LEU A 274 22.84 10.61 -5.63
N LEU A 275 22.31 11.83 -5.56
CA LEU A 275 22.43 12.80 -6.65
C LEU A 275 23.88 13.28 -6.85
N GLN A 276 24.65 13.47 -5.78
CA GLN A 276 26.08 13.80 -5.88
C GLN A 276 26.86 12.70 -6.59
N LYS A 277 26.70 11.44 -6.17
CA LYS A 277 27.33 10.29 -6.82
C LYS A 277 26.89 10.11 -8.28
N ALA A 278 25.66 10.52 -8.60
CA ALA A 278 25.21 10.55 -9.99
C ALA A 278 26.05 11.59 -10.78
N LEU A 279 26.15 12.83 -10.31
CA LEU A 279 26.91 13.89 -10.99
C LEU A 279 28.40 13.58 -11.14
N GLU A 280 29.04 12.94 -10.15
CA GLU A 280 30.44 12.50 -10.25
C GLU A 280 30.70 11.55 -11.43
N ARG A 281 29.68 10.77 -11.81
CA ARG A 281 29.74 9.79 -12.90
C ARG A 281 28.90 10.20 -14.11
N MET A 282 28.74 11.50 -14.33
CA MET A 282 27.91 12.04 -15.41
C MET A 282 28.30 11.50 -16.80
N SER A 283 29.60 11.30 -17.05
CA SER A 283 30.10 10.73 -18.31
C SER A 283 29.66 9.28 -18.57
N SER A 284 29.22 8.57 -17.53
CA SER A 284 28.83 7.16 -17.59
C SER A 284 27.32 6.94 -17.49
N TRP A 285 26.51 8.00 -17.48
CA TRP A 285 25.06 7.88 -17.33
C TRP A 285 24.43 7.03 -18.42
N ILE A 286 23.55 6.12 -17.99
CA ILE A 286 22.62 5.42 -18.85
C ILE A 286 21.19 5.70 -18.38
N PHE A 287 20.23 5.58 -19.30
CA PHE A 287 18.80 5.65 -19.02
C PHE A 287 18.20 4.27 -19.27
N LEU A 288 17.52 3.72 -18.26
CA LEU A 288 16.80 2.45 -18.38
C LEU A 288 15.44 2.64 -19.04
N LEU A 289 14.80 3.78 -18.81
CA LEU A 289 13.51 4.15 -19.40
C LEU A 289 13.58 5.53 -20.07
N PRO A 290 12.74 5.78 -21.10
CA PRO A 290 12.58 7.12 -21.64
C PRO A 290 12.09 8.08 -20.55
N TYR A 291 12.85 9.15 -20.29
CA TYR A 291 12.48 10.17 -19.32
C TYR A 291 12.54 11.58 -19.98
N PRO A 292 11.39 12.08 -20.50
CA PRO A 292 11.32 13.44 -21.01
C PRO A 292 11.53 14.47 -19.89
N ASN A 293 12.20 15.58 -20.18
CA ASN A 293 12.48 16.67 -19.22
C ASN A 293 13.40 16.31 -18.04
N PHE A 294 14.07 15.16 -18.05
CA PHE A 294 14.97 14.73 -16.97
C PHE A 294 15.93 15.82 -16.48
N SER A 295 16.54 16.59 -17.37
CA SER A 295 17.48 17.66 -16.99
C SER A 295 16.84 18.74 -16.11
N ASN A 296 15.56 19.04 -16.30
CA ASN A 296 14.83 20.01 -15.48
C ASN A 296 14.53 19.40 -14.11
N ASP A 297 13.89 18.23 -14.09
CA ASP A 297 13.47 17.55 -12.85
C ASP A 297 14.67 17.24 -11.94
N PHE A 298 15.78 16.75 -12.51
CA PHE A 298 17.02 16.51 -11.79
C PHE A 298 17.56 17.78 -11.17
N THR A 299 17.58 18.87 -11.95
CA THR A 299 18.09 20.17 -11.50
C THR A 299 17.22 20.75 -10.38
N ASP A 300 15.91 20.63 -10.49
CA ASP A 300 14.96 21.13 -9.51
C ASP A 300 15.11 20.40 -8.18
N LEU A 301 15.13 19.05 -8.21
CA LEU A 301 15.34 18.24 -7.01
C LEU A 301 16.72 18.53 -6.37
N TYR A 302 17.77 18.59 -7.19
CA TYR A 302 19.11 18.91 -6.70
C TYR A 302 19.15 20.28 -6.00
N ASN A 303 18.59 21.31 -6.64
CA ASN A 303 18.58 22.66 -6.10
C ASN A 303 17.65 22.80 -4.90
N HIS A 304 16.58 21.99 -4.82
CA HIS A 304 15.74 21.88 -3.64
C HIS A 304 16.53 21.30 -2.46
N LEU A 305 17.12 20.11 -2.63
CA LEU A 305 17.91 19.44 -1.60
C LEU A 305 19.10 20.28 -1.12
N ARG A 306 19.78 20.97 -2.06
CA ARG A 306 20.86 21.93 -1.77
C ARG A 306 20.40 23.02 -0.81
N ARG A 307 19.24 23.64 -1.07
CA ARG A 307 18.70 24.76 -0.28
C ARG A 307 18.29 24.30 1.12
N ILE A 308 17.50 23.22 1.22
CA ILE A 308 17.01 22.74 2.53
C ILE A 308 18.14 22.18 3.40
N SER A 309 19.22 21.68 2.80
CA SER A 309 20.41 21.21 3.51
C SER A 309 21.38 22.34 3.89
N GLY A 310 21.08 23.59 3.56
CA GLY A 310 21.95 24.75 3.82
C GLY A 310 23.25 24.76 3.02
N ARG A 311 23.36 23.99 1.93
CA ARG A 311 24.58 23.81 1.11
C ARG A 311 24.77 24.91 0.08
N ASN A 312 24.66 26.17 0.54
CA ASN A 312 24.68 27.34 -0.33
C ASN A 312 26.05 27.62 -0.96
N GLU A 313 27.11 27.04 -0.40
CA GLU A 313 28.48 27.08 -0.91
C GLU A 313 28.64 26.39 -2.27
N LEU A 314 27.79 25.40 -2.57
CA LEU A 314 27.77 24.76 -3.88
C LEU A 314 27.03 25.64 -4.88
N PRO A 315 27.40 25.69 -6.16
CA PRO A 315 26.63 26.42 -7.16
C PRO A 315 25.27 25.74 -7.39
N ALA A 316 24.26 26.54 -7.73
CA ALA A 316 23.00 26.00 -8.24
C ALA A 316 23.26 25.30 -9.58
N LEU A 317 22.65 24.13 -9.76
CA LEU A 317 22.71 23.41 -11.03
C LEU A 317 21.74 24.08 -12.01
N HIS A 318 22.09 24.10 -13.30
CA HIS A 318 21.22 24.58 -14.36
C HIS A 318 20.98 23.44 -15.36
N PRO A 319 19.78 23.27 -15.96
CA PRO A 319 19.49 22.12 -16.83
C PRO A 319 20.45 21.97 -18.01
N SER A 320 20.99 23.08 -18.53
CA SER A 320 22.00 23.06 -19.60
C SER A 320 23.33 22.42 -19.21
N ALA A 321 23.65 22.35 -17.91
CA ALA A 321 24.81 21.64 -17.41
C ALA A 321 24.65 20.11 -17.55
N LEU A 322 23.40 19.63 -17.61
CA LEU A 322 23.05 18.22 -17.77
C LEU A 322 22.79 17.82 -19.22
N ALA A 323 22.61 18.80 -20.11
CA ALA A 323 22.46 18.54 -21.53
C ALA A 323 23.77 17.96 -22.06
N VAL A 324 23.77 16.66 -22.40
CA VAL A 324 24.78 16.05 -23.27
C VAL A 324 24.56 16.63 -24.66
N SER A 325 24.90 17.91 -24.84
CA SER A 325 25.08 18.46 -26.16
C SER A 325 26.32 17.76 -26.71
N LYS A 326 26.10 16.77 -27.57
CA LYS A 326 27.03 16.57 -28.67
C LYS A 326 26.96 17.89 -29.43
N LYS A 327 27.75 18.89 -29.02
CA LYS A 327 27.80 20.20 -29.67
C LYS A 327 28.14 19.90 -31.11
N ILE A 328 27.13 19.93 -31.98
CA ILE A 328 27.33 19.79 -33.40
C ILE A 328 28.09 21.04 -33.78
N GLY A 329 29.38 20.86 -34.08
CA GLY A 329 30.25 21.94 -34.45
C GLY A 329 29.62 22.70 -35.60
N ARG A 330 29.75 24.02 -35.59
CA ARG A 330 29.18 24.90 -36.63
C ARG A 330 29.57 24.44 -38.07
N ASN A 331 30.69 23.73 -38.20
CA ASN A 331 31.20 23.17 -39.45
C ASN A 331 30.99 21.65 -39.64
N ASP A 332 30.42 20.93 -38.68
CA ASP A 332 30.17 19.48 -38.77
C ASP A 332 29.02 19.18 -39.73
N SER A 333 28.96 17.94 -40.23
CA SER A 333 27.85 17.46 -41.05
C SER A 333 26.52 17.60 -40.30
N CYS A 334 25.52 18.17 -40.97
CA CYS A 334 24.23 18.45 -40.38
C CYS A 334 23.46 17.14 -40.12
N PRO A 335 22.89 16.94 -38.91
CA PRO A 335 22.24 15.69 -38.52
C PRO A 335 20.94 15.40 -39.26
N CYS A 336 20.40 16.35 -40.02
CA CYS A 336 19.20 16.15 -40.85
C CYS A 336 19.46 15.35 -42.14
N GLY A 337 20.68 14.86 -42.36
CA GLY A 337 21.02 14.05 -43.54
C GLY A 337 21.18 14.84 -44.85
N SER A 338 21.17 16.18 -44.79
CA SER A 338 21.24 17.04 -46.00
C SER A 338 22.60 17.06 -46.71
N GLY A 339 23.63 16.42 -46.14
CA GLY A 339 25.01 16.49 -46.63
C GLY A 339 25.70 17.85 -46.47
N LYS A 340 25.03 18.86 -45.89
CA LYS A 340 25.56 20.21 -45.68
C LYS A 340 26.15 20.37 -44.28
N LYS A 341 27.05 21.35 -44.09
CA LYS A 341 27.54 21.76 -42.77
C LYS A 341 26.41 22.37 -41.93
N PHE A 342 26.39 22.14 -40.62
CA PHE A 342 25.31 22.57 -39.70
C PHE A 342 24.93 24.05 -39.86
N LYS A 343 25.90 24.97 -39.92
CA LYS A 343 25.66 26.42 -40.13
C LYS A 343 24.98 26.82 -41.45
N LYS A 344 25.00 25.92 -42.45
CA LYS A 344 24.40 26.16 -43.77
C LYS A 344 23.07 25.42 -43.93
N CYS A 345 22.56 24.78 -42.88
CA CYS A 345 21.31 24.03 -42.89
C CYS A 345 20.48 24.34 -41.64
N CYS A 346 20.48 23.46 -40.62
CA CYS A 346 19.65 23.61 -39.42
C CYS A 346 20.21 24.60 -38.37
N GLY A 347 21.47 25.03 -38.51
CA GLY A 347 22.11 26.00 -37.60
C GLY A 347 22.16 27.43 -38.17
N ARG A 348 21.13 27.82 -38.94
CA ARG A 348 20.96 29.19 -39.45
C ARG A 348 20.23 30.06 -38.44
#